data_AF-A0A392RBL7-F1
#
_entry.id   AF-A0A392RBL7-F1
#
_cell.length_a   1.000
_cell.length_b   1.000
_cell.length_c   1.000
_cell.angle_alpha   90.00
_cell.angle_beta   90.00
_cell.angle_gamma   90.00
#
_symmetry.space_group_name_H-M   'P 1'
#
loop_
_entity.id
_entity.type
_entity.pdbx_description
1 polymer ?
#
loop_
_entity_poly.entity_id
_entity_poly.type
_entity_poly.pdbx_seq_one_letter_code
_entity_poly.pdbx_strand_id
1 'polypeptide(L)'
;MMLSLTVQNHSAVVSSVQQAVWLAPETGRVKCNVDAVISKDHNCYSVSICLRDDKGSFIRAKTMWWQGSPLPHEVELESCGLN
;
A
#
# COMPACT_ATOMS: atom_id res chain seq x y z
N MET A 1 -1.74 4.24 15.88
CA MET A 1 -2.11 5.40 15.05
C MET A 1 -2.10 4.94 13.61
N MET A 2 -3.27 5.02 12.98
CA MET A 2 -3.67 4.46 11.70
C MET A 2 -3.67 5.59 10.67
N LEU A 3 -3.06 5.41 9.51
CA LEU A 3 -3.23 6.23 8.31
C LEU A 3 -3.18 5.20 7.17
N SER A 4 -4.32 4.69 6.69
CA SER A 4 -5.17 5.28 5.64
C SER A 4 -4.36 5.86 4.49
N LEU A 5 -4.46 5.19 3.35
CA LEU A 5 -4.06 5.63 2.02
C LEU A 5 -4.29 7.14 1.86
N THR A 6 -3.22 7.89 1.59
CA THR A 6 -3.36 9.23 1.03
C THR A 6 -2.93 9.13 -0.43
N VAL A 7 -3.90 8.86 -1.31
CA VAL A 7 -3.78 9.26 -2.71
C VAL A 7 -3.96 10.78 -2.74
N GLN A 8 -2.87 11.54 -2.75
CA GLN A 8 -2.93 12.96 -3.12
C GLN A 8 -3.02 13.05 -4.65
N ASN A 9 -4.22 12.81 -5.20
CA ASN A 9 -4.52 13.24 -6.57
C ASN A 9 -5.17 14.62 -6.48
N HIS A 10 -4.42 15.65 -6.91
CA HIS A 10 -5.04 16.87 -7.43
C HIS A 10 -5.78 16.49 -8.74
N SER A 11 -7.00 15.98 -8.59
CA SER A 11 -8.13 15.90 -9.54
C SER A 11 -8.96 14.68 -9.17
N ALA A 12 -10.20 14.94 -8.77
CA ALA A 12 -11.11 13.97 -8.18
C ALA A 12 -11.44 12.80 -9.11
N VAL A 13 -10.95 11.61 -8.78
CA VAL A 13 -11.62 10.34 -9.09
C VAL A 13 -11.65 9.55 -7.79
N VAL A 14 -12.77 9.65 -7.08
CA VAL A 14 -13.03 8.90 -5.85
C VAL A 14 -13.59 7.55 -6.29
N SER A 15 -12.73 6.55 -6.47
CA SER A 15 -13.20 5.17 -6.43
C SER A 15 -13.64 4.90 -4.99
N SER A 16 -14.83 4.33 -4.81
CA SER A 16 -15.36 3.97 -3.49
C SER A 16 -14.49 2.86 -2.89
N VAL A 17 -13.37 3.22 -2.28
CA VAL A 17 -12.53 2.28 -1.54
C VAL A 17 -13.34 1.89 -0.32
N GLN A 18 -13.94 0.70 -0.36
CA GLN A 18 -14.62 0.11 0.78
C GLN A 18 -13.63 0.12 1.93
N GLN A 19 -13.92 0.90 2.97
CA GLN A 19 -12.99 1.13 4.07
C GLN A 19 -12.83 -0.18 4.82
N ALA A 20 -11.81 -0.96 4.44
CA ALA A 20 -11.58 -2.28 4.99
C ALA A 20 -11.26 -2.14 6.48
N VAL A 21 -12.15 -2.64 7.33
CA VAL A 21 -11.89 -2.70 8.77
C VAL A 21 -10.76 -3.70 8.99
N TRP A 22 -9.71 -3.30 9.70
CA TRP A 22 -8.64 -4.21 10.06
C TRP A 22 -9.19 -5.28 11.01
N LEU A 23 -9.12 -6.53 10.58
CA LEU A 23 -9.38 -7.69 11.43
C LEU A 23 -8.05 -8.39 11.76
N ALA A 24 -7.89 -8.93 12.95
CA ALA A 24 -6.73 -9.77 13.25
C ALA A 24 -6.74 -11.00 12.30
N PRO A 25 -5.59 -11.41 11.75
CA PRO A 25 -5.49 -12.71 11.09
C PRO A 25 -5.57 -13.84 12.13
N GLU A 26 -5.76 -15.08 11.67
CA GLU A 26 -5.73 -16.25 12.56
C GLU A 26 -4.38 -16.38 13.26
N THR A 27 -4.39 -17.01 14.44
CA THR A 27 -3.16 -17.26 15.21
C THR A 27 -2.12 -18.01 14.39
N GLY A 28 -0.89 -17.52 14.40
CA GLY A 28 0.22 -18.06 13.60
C GLY A 28 0.25 -17.58 12.14
N ARG A 29 -0.68 -16.71 11.72
CA ARG A 29 -0.64 -16.03 10.42
C ARG A 29 -0.16 -14.59 10.58
N VAL A 30 0.29 -14.02 9.46
CA VAL A 30 0.66 -12.61 9.36
C VAL A 30 -0.30 -11.87 8.44
N LYS A 31 -0.53 -10.60 8.72
CA LYS A 31 -1.24 -9.68 7.84
C LYS A 31 -0.26 -8.71 7.21
N CYS A 32 -0.40 -8.52 5.90
CA CYS A 32 0.39 -7.58 5.13
C CYS A 32 -0.46 -6.35 4.78
N ASN A 33 0.05 -5.16 5.06
CA ASN A 33 -0.43 -3.90 4.48
C ASN A 33 0.48 -3.56 3.30
N VAL A 34 -0.13 -3.20 2.16
CA VAL A 34 0.58 -2.76 0.97
C VAL A 34 0.09 -1.37 0.61
N ASP A 35 1.02 -0.44 0.44
CA ASP A 35 0.74 0.93 0.04
C ASP A 35 1.57 1.29 -1.19
N ALA A 36 0.99 2.14 -2.04
CA ALA A 36 1.62 2.62 -3.26
C ALA A 36 1.55 4.15 -3.32
N VAL A 37 2.62 4.78 -3.78
CA VAL A 37 2.71 6.23 -3.94
C VAL A 37 3.29 6.53 -5.31
N ILE A 38 2.59 7.37 -6.09
CA ILE A 38 3.06 7.89 -7.37
C ILE A 38 3.32 9.39 -7.20
N SER A 39 4.53 9.83 -7.48
CA SER A 39 4.95 11.22 -7.42
C SER A 39 5.20 11.74 -8.83
N LYS A 40 4.18 12.38 -9.42
CA LYS A 40 4.23 12.93 -10.78
C LYS A 40 5.32 13.99 -10.94
N ASP A 41 5.46 14.86 -9.96
CA ASP A 41 6.44 15.97 -9.97
C ASP A 41 7.88 15.47 -10.05
N HIS A 42 8.14 14.28 -9.49
CA HIS A 42 9.45 13.65 -9.47
C HIS A 42 9.58 12.50 -10.48
N ASN A 43 8.53 12.25 -11.29
CA ASN A 43 8.41 11.13 -12.22
C ASN A 43 8.92 9.82 -11.61
N CYS A 44 8.41 9.47 -10.43
CA CYS A 44 8.79 8.26 -9.72
C CYS A 44 7.61 7.67 -8.94
N TYR A 45 7.73 6.41 -8.57
CA TYR A 45 6.75 5.73 -7.72
C TYR A 45 7.43 4.79 -6.74
N SER A 46 6.72 4.46 -5.67
CA SER A 46 7.18 3.53 -4.64
C SER A 46 6.06 2.62 -4.17
N VAL A 47 6.43 1.41 -3.80
CA VAL A 47 5.54 0.44 -3.13
C VAL A 47 6.14 0.08 -1.79
N SER A 48 5.33 0.13 -0.73
CA SER A 48 5.72 -0.25 0.62
C SER A 48 4.86 -1.39 1.15
N ILE A 49 5.50 -2.33 1.82
CA ILE A 49 4.91 -3.50 2.46
C ILE A 49 5.18 -3.43 3.96
N CYS A 50 4.18 -3.72 4.79
CA CYS A 50 4.29 -3.84 6.24
C CYS A 50 3.63 -5.14 6.73
N LEU A 51 4.39 -5.99 7.38
CA LEU A 51 3.94 -7.24 7.99
C LEU A 51 3.63 -7.04 9.47
N ARG A 52 2.49 -7.56 9.89
CA ARG A 52 2.03 -7.59 11.28
C ARG A 52 1.61 -8.99 11.69
N ASP A 53 1.83 -9.33 12.95
CA ASP A 53 1.36 -10.61 13.52
C ASP A 53 -0.17 -10.59 13.78
N ASP A 54 -0.67 -11.68 14.36
CA ASP A 54 -2.06 -11.86 14.77
C ASP A 54 -2.53 -10.90 15.87
N LYS A 55 -1.59 -10.29 16.59
CA LYS A 55 -1.85 -9.25 17.60
C LYS A 55 -1.76 -7.84 17.02
N GLY A 56 -1.45 -7.70 15.72
CA GLY A 56 -1.21 -6.44 15.05
C GLY A 56 0.16 -5.82 15.34
N SER A 57 1.04 -6.55 16.04
CA SER A 57 2.42 -6.13 16.33
C SER A 57 3.21 -6.07 15.03
N PHE A 58 4.07 -5.07 14.91
CA PHE A 58 4.95 -4.92 13.76
C PHE A 58 5.99 -6.05 13.73
N ILE A 59 6.13 -6.69 12.56
CA ILE A 59 7.18 -7.69 12.30
C ILE A 59 8.27 -7.09 11.42
N ARG A 60 7.91 -6.59 10.24
CA ARG A 60 8.86 -6.09 9.23
C ARG A 60 8.19 -5.13 8.26
N ALA A 61 8.95 -4.21 7.68
CA ALA A 61 8.52 -3.45 6.50
C ALA A 61 9.62 -3.43 5.44
N LYS A 62 9.21 -3.21 4.19
CA LYS A 62 10.08 -3.00 3.03
C LYS A 62 9.46 -1.94 2.13
N THR A 63 10.28 -1.03 1.62
CA THR A 63 9.87 -0.09 0.57
C THR A 63 10.76 -0.30 -0.64
N MET A 64 10.16 -0.28 -1.82
CA MET A 64 10.83 -0.33 -3.10
C MET A 64 10.46 0.90 -3.91
N TRP A 65 11.40 1.37 -4.72
CA TRP A 65 11.30 2.62 -5.45
C TRP A 65 11.76 2.42 -6.89
N TRP A 66 11.05 3.08 -7.80
CA TRP A 66 11.31 3.02 -9.23
C TRP A 66 11.15 4.39 -9.87
N GLN A 67 11.90 4.61 -10.94
CA GLN A 67 11.74 5.77 -11.81
C GLN A 67 10.58 5.51 -12.78
N GLY A 68 9.76 6.53 -13.02
CA GLY A 68 8.60 6.48 -13.91
C GLY A 68 7.31 6.94 -13.23
N SER A 69 6.29 7.24 -14.02
CA SER A 69 4.96 7.63 -13.54
C SER A 69 3.91 6.69 -14.14
N PRO A 70 3.85 5.42 -13.68
CA PRO A 70 2.84 4.46 -14.13
C PRO A 70 1.41 4.94 -13.79
N LEU A 71 0.42 4.35 -14.44
CA LEU A 71 -0.98 4.57 -14.10
C LEU A 71 -1.30 3.89 -12.75
N PRO A 72 -2.23 4.43 -11.94
CA PRO A 72 -2.55 3.88 -10.62
C PRO A 72 -2.84 2.37 -10.62
N HIS A 73 -3.58 1.87 -11.61
CA HIS A 73 -3.91 0.45 -11.73
C HIS A 73 -2.70 -0.46 -12.02
N GLU A 74 -1.65 0.08 -12.66
CA GLU A 74 -0.41 -0.67 -12.94
C GLU A 74 0.38 -0.88 -11.64
N VAL A 75 0.44 0.14 -10.78
CA VAL A 75 1.12 0.05 -9.48
C VAL A 75 0.38 -0.88 -8.52
N GLU A 76 -0.95 -0.92 -8.58
CA GLU A 76 -1.77 -1.86 -7.79
C GLU A 76 -1.43 -3.31 -8.15
N LEU A 77 -1.31 -3.65 -9.44
CA LEU A 77 -0.92 -4.98 -9.92
C LEU A 77 0.51 -5.34 -9.51
N GLU A 78 1.47 -4.43 -9.68
CA GLU A 78 2.85 -4.64 -9.28
C GLU A 78 3.00 -4.84 -7.77
N SER A 79 2.23 -4.09 -6.97
CA SER A 79 2.25 -4.19 -5.52
C SER A 79 1.74 -5.54 -4.99
N CYS A 80 0.85 -6.20 -5.73
CA CYS A 80 0.33 -7.53 -5.41
C CYS A 80 1.27 -8.66 -5.85
N GLY A 81 2.21 -8.39 -6.77
CA GLY A 81 3.10 -9.38 -7.41
C GLY A 81 4.53 -9.42 -6.87
N LEU A 82 4.83 -8.73 -5.77
CA LEU A 82 6.16 -8.67 -5.16
C LEU A 82 6.54 -10.01 -4.52
N ASN A 83 7.10 -10.92 -5.33
CA ASN A 83 7.79 -12.14 -4.89
C ASN A 83 9.23 -11.85 -4.43
#